data_AF-A0A967FC59-F1
#
_entry.id   AF-A0A967FC59-F1
#
_cell.length_a   1.000
_cell.length_b   1.000
_cell.length_c   1.000
_cell.angle_alpha   90.00
_cell.angle_beta   90.00
_cell.angle_gamma   90.00
#
_symmetry.space_group_name_H-M   'P 1'
#
loop_
_entity.id
_entity.type
_entity.pdbx_description
1 polymer ?
#
loop_
_entity_poly.entity_id
_entity_poly.type
_entity_poly.pdbx_seq_one_letter_code
_entity_poly.pdbx_strand_id
1 'polypeptide(L)'
;MARAKVNACLPPETWQTYDISFRAARLDANGRVKELPRITVVHNGVKIHDNVEIPKKRHRTKGPIQLQDHKHNIEFRNIWLVEGQ
;
A
#
# COMPACT_ATOMS: atom_id res chain seq x y z
N MET A 1 -2.89 1.10 14.17
CA MET A 1 -2.42 0.74 12.81
C MET A 1 -1.19 -0.15 12.95
N ALA A 2 -0.96 -1.07 12.02
CA ALA A 2 0.22 -1.94 12.08
C ALA A 2 1.50 -1.13 11.89
N ARG A 3 2.50 -1.36 12.73
CA ARG A 3 3.84 -0.78 12.56
C ARG A 3 4.61 -1.56 11.50
N ALA A 4 5.50 -0.89 10.78
CA ALA A 4 6.50 -1.57 9.97
C ALA A 4 7.35 -2.48 10.88
N LYS A 5 7.64 -3.69 10.44
CA LYS A 5 8.44 -4.65 11.23
C LYS A 5 9.90 -4.21 11.39
N VAL A 6 10.41 -3.48 10.41
CA VAL A 6 11.80 -3.00 10.34
C VAL A 6 11.84 -1.67 9.59
N ASN A 7 12.80 -0.82 9.93
CA ASN A 7 13.13 0.37 9.15
C ASN A 7 14.06 -0.02 8.00
N ALA A 8 13.60 0.16 6.76
CA ALA A 8 14.36 -0.17 5.55
C ALA A 8 14.80 1.07 4.75
N CYS A 9 14.79 2.26 5.37
CA CYS A 9 15.17 3.50 4.70
C CYS A 9 16.66 3.51 4.32
N LEU A 10 16.94 3.88 3.08
CA LEU A 10 18.27 4.27 2.64
C LEU A 10 18.55 5.76 2.97
N PRO A 11 19.80 6.24 2.88
CA PRO A 11 20.14 7.64 3.09
C PRO A 11 19.35 8.61 2.20
N PRO A 12 19.30 9.91 2.55
CA PRO A 12 18.70 10.95 1.72
C PRO A 12 19.23 10.93 0.28
N GLU A 13 18.40 11.40 -0.66
CA GLU A 13 18.72 11.49 -2.09
C GLU A 13 19.05 10.15 -2.77
N THR A 14 18.84 9.04 -2.06
CA THR A 14 18.89 7.68 -2.62
C THR A 14 17.49 7.22 -2.97
N TRP A 15 17.35 6.62 -4.15
CA TRP A 15 16.08 6.06 -4.61
C TRP A 15 15.56 5.00 -3.65
N GLN A 16 14.34 5.21 -3.18
CA GLN A 16 13.59 4.24 -2.40
C GLN A 16 12.67 3.46 -3.34
N THR A 17 12.61 2.14 -3.18
CA THR A 17 11.75 1.26 -3.99
C THR A 17 10.66 0.67 -3.12
N TYR A 18 9.47 0.54 -3.70
CA TYR A 18 8.31 -0.09 -3.08
C TYR A 18 7.70 -1.10 -4.03
N ASP A 19 7.58 -2.35 -3.57
CA ASP A 19 6.72 -3.36 -4.19
C ASP A 19 5.51 -3.56 -3.27
N ILE A 20 4.32 -3.26 -3.79
CA ILE A 20 3.09 -3.26 -3.02
C ILE A 20 2.10 -4.24 -3.63
N SER A 21 1.69 -5.23 -2.84
CA SER A 21 0.54 -6.07 -3.17
C SER A 21 -0.65 -5.61 -2.36
N PHE A 22 -1.71 -5.19 -3.04
CA PHE A 22 -2.94 -4.71 -2.41
C PHE A 22 -4.12 -5.59 -2.82
N ARG A 23 -4.91 -5.99 -1.84
CA ARG A 23 -6.20 -6.63 -2.03
C ARG A 23 -7.28 -5.71 -1.48
N ALA A 24 -8.21 -5.30 -2.33
CA ALA A 24 -9.37 -4.50 -1.92
C ALA A 24 -10.26 -5.27 -0.92
N ALA A 25 -11.10 -4.54 -0.19
CA ALA A 25 -12.13 -5.16 0.65
C ALA A 25 -13.03 -6.08 -0.20
N ARG A 26 -13.46 -7.20 0.37
CA ARG A 26 -14.52 -8.03 -0.22
C ARG A 26 -15.84 -7.69 0.44
N LEU A 27 -16.85 -7.45 -0.39
CA LEU A 27 -18.20 -7.13 0.07
C LEU A 27 -19.09 -8.39 0.04
N ASP A 28 -20.07 -8.46 0.94
CA ASP A 28 -21.15 -9.45 0.87
C ASP A 28 -22.22 -9.03 -0.16
N ALA A 29 -23.25 -9.86 -0.32
CA ALA A 29 -24.37 -9.59 -1.23
C ALA A 29 -25.15 -8.31 -0.88
N ASN A 30 -25.06 -7.83 0.36
CA ASN A 30 -25.72 -6.61 0.84
C ASN A 30 -24.80 -5.38 0.76
N GLY A 31 -23.60 -5.51 0.16
CA GLY A 31 -22.61 -4.44 0.07
C GLY A 31 -21.88 -4.14 1.38
N ARG A 32 -22.03 -4.98 2.42
CA ARG A 32 -21.29 -4.84 3.68
C ARG A 32 -19.92 -5.49 3.55
N VAL A 33 -18.95 -4.97 4.29
CA VAL A 33 -17.57 -5.49 4.27
C VAL A 33 -17.55 -6.88 4.91
N LYS A 34 -17.28 -7.90 4.10
CA LYS A 34 -17.07 -9.29 4.55
C LYS A 34 -15.62 -9.54 4.94
N GLU A 35 -14.67 -8.97 4.18
CA GLU A 35 -13.25 -9.03 4.48
C GLU A 35 -12.62 -7.65 4.30
N LEU A 36 -11.79 -7.24 5.26
CA LEU A 36 -11.03 -5.99 5.19
C LEU A 36 -9.99 -6.05 4.06
N PRO A 37 -9.62 -4.89 3.47
CA PRO A 37 -8.50 -4.82 2.55
C PRO A 37 -7.22 -5.27 3.23
N ARG A 38 -6.33 -5.85 2.43
CA ARG A 38 -5.02 -6.30 2.90
C ARG A 38 -3.90 -5.76 2.05
N ILE A 39 -2.74 -5.57 2.68
CA ILE A 39 -1.55 -5.03 2.04
C ILE A 39 -0.29 -5.80 2.47
N THR A 40 0.55 -6.08 1.49
CA THR A 40 1.95 -6.47 1.68
C THR A 40 2.81 -5.38 1.07
N VAL A 41 3.84 -4.95 1.80
CA VAL A 41 4.76 -3.91 1.37
C VAL A 41 6.18 -4.41 1.54
N VAL A 42 6.92 -4.38 0.44
CA VAL A 42 8.37 -4.56 0.40
C VAL A 42 8.98 -3.20 0.12
N HIS A 43 9.89 -2.74 0.98
CA HIS A 43 10.60 -1.47 0.85
C HIS A 43 12.09 -1.79 0.71
N ASN A 44 12.69 -1.43 -0.43
CA ASN A 44 14.10 -1.72 -0.73
C ASN A 44 14.45 -3.22 -0.61
N GLY A 45 13.59 -4.08 -1.13
CA GLY A 45 13.76 -5.54 -1.05
C GLY A 45 13.44 -6.15 0.32
N VAL A 46 13.12 -5.34 1.34
CA VAL A 46 12.81 -5.82 2.70
C VAL A 46 11.30 -5.81 2.93
N LYS A 47 10.71 -6.96 3.28
CA LYS A 47 9.28 -7.06 3.59
C LYS A 47 8.96 -6.38 4.93
N ILE A 48 8.40 -5.18 4.89
CA ILE A 48 8.08 -4.36 6.08
C ILE A 48 6.64 -4.54 6.58
N HIS A 49 5.72 -4.92 5.70
CA HIS A 49 4.35 -5.34 6.02
C HIS A 49 4.03 -6.63 5.30
N ASP A 50 3.41 -7.58 5.99
CA ASP A 50 3.08 -8.90 5.46
C ASP A 50 1.60 -9.20 5.68
N ASN A 51 0.82 -9.14 4.59
CA ASN A 51 -0.62 -9.43 4.55
C ASN A 51 -1.44 -8.75 5.65
N VAL A 52 -1.12 -7.49 5.94
CA VAL A 52 -1.70 -6.70 7.04
C VAL A 52 -3.08 -6.19 6.65
N GLU A 53 -4.03 -6.25 7.58
CA GLU A 53 -5.36 -5.64 7.41
C GLU A 53 -5.34 -4.11 7.55
N ILE A 54 -6.12 -3.43 6.71
CA ILE A 54 -6.32 -1.98 6.77
C ILE A 54 -7.69 -1.69 7.40
N PRO A 55 -7.75 -1.41 8.72
CA PRO A 55 -9.03 -1.15 9.38
C PRO A 55 -9.55 0.25 9.01
N LYS A 56 -10.58 0.32 8.17
CA LYS A 56 -11.29 1.58 7.87
C LYS A 56 -12.80 1.34 7.83
N LYS A 57 -13.60 2.30 8.32
CA LYS A 57 -15.07 2.15 8.40
C LYS A 57 -15.76 2.14 7.02
N ARG A 58 -15.12 2.71 6.00
CA ARG A 58 -15.64 2.80 4.64
C ARG A 58 -14.58 2.31 3.66
N HIS A 59 -14.94 1.35 2.83
CA HIS A 59 -14.06 0.82 1.80
C HIS A 59 -14.70 1.02 0.44
N ARG A 60 -13.90 1.54 -0.50
CA ARG A 60 -14.19 1.47 -1.92
C ARG A 60 -13.46 0.26 -2.47
N THR A 61 -14.11 -0.49 -3.36
CA THR A 61 -13.50 -1.65 -4.03
C THR A 61 -12.65 -1.26 -5.25
N LYS A 62 -12.86 -0.06 -5.79
CA LYS A 62 -12.05 0.54 -6.86
C LYS A 62 -11.77 2.01 -6.58
N GLY A 63 -10.62 2.49 -7.03
CA GLY A 63 -10.19 3.87 -6.92
C GLY A 63 -8.83 4.09 -7.58
N PRO A 64 -8.43 5.36 -7.77
CA PRO A 64 -7.12 5.68 -8.34
C PRO A 64 -5.99 5.41 -7.34
N ILE A 65 -4.77 5.26 -7.85
CA ILE A 65 -3.55 5.46 -7.05
C ILE A 65 -3.36 6.97 -6.90
N GLN A 66 -3.12 7.43 -5.68
CA GLN A 66 -2.85 8.83 -5.37
C GLN A 66 -1.46 8.97 -4.77
N LEU A 67 -0.66 9.86 -5.32
CA LEU A 67 0.63 10.27 -4.74
C LEU A 67 0.38 11.53 -3.91
N GLN A 68 0.79 11.49 -2.64
CA GLN A 68 0.60 12.61 -1.72
C GLN A 68 1.87 13.45 -1.65
N ASP A 69 1.71 14.77 -1.75
CA ASP A 69 2.74 15.75 -1.43
C ASP A 69 2.40 16.44 -0.09
N HIS A 70 3.44 16.71 0.70
CA HIS A 70 3.39 17.47 1.95
C HIS A 70 4.36 18.65 1.94
N LYS A 71 4.51 19.31 0.77
CA LYS A 71 5.37 20.49 0.56
C LYS A 71 6.85 20.18 0.71
N HIS A 72 7.27 19.01 0.24
CA HIS A 72 8.67 18.59 0.21
C HIS A 72 9.08 18.24 -1.21
N ASN A 73 10.31 18.55 -1.58
CA ASN A 73 10.84 18.19 -2.89
C ASN A 73 11.06 16.67 -2.94
N ILE A 74 10.14 15.97 -3.59
CA ILE A 74 10.17 14.52 -3.80
C ILE A 74 9.95 14.27 -5.28
N GLU A 75 10.75 13.37 -5.84
CA GLU A 75 10.59 12.90 -7.21
C GLU A 75 10.14 11.44 -7.22
N PHE A 76 9.31 11.10 -8.21
CA PHE A 76 8.86 9.74 -8.44
C PHE A 76 9.27 9.29 -9.84
N ARG A 77 9.65 8.02 -9.97
CA ARG A 77 9.93 7.38 -11.26
C ARG A 77 9.49 5.93 -11.22
N ASN A 78 9.37 5.33 -12.39
CA ASN A 78 9.11 3.89 -12.54
C ASN A 78 7.88 3.47 -11.71
N ILE A 79 6.71 3.99 -12.09
CA ILE A 79 5.43 3.63 -11.45
C ILE A 79 4.60 2.90 -12.48
N TRP A 80 4.26 1.65 -12.19
CA TRP A 80 3.36 0.85 -12.99
C TRP A 80 2.40 0.08 -12.08
N LEU A 81 1.23 -0.26 -12.63
CA LEU A 81 0.24 -1.11 -11.99
C LEU A 81 0.09 -2.37 -12.84
N VAL A 82 0.10 -3.53 -12.20
CA VAL A 82 -0.30 -4.78 -12.80
C VAL A 82 -1.55 -5.26 -12.07
N GLU A 83 -2.62 -5.55 -12.79
CA GLU A 83 -3.78 -6.20 -12.19
C GLU A 83 -3.37 -7.62 -11.79
N GLY A 84 -3.68 -8.02 -10.55
CA GLY A 84 -3.44 -9.38 -10.11
C GLY A 84 -4.27 -10.37 -10.93
N GLN A 85 -3.65 -11.46 -11.39
CA GLN A 85 -4.38 -12.63 -11.91
C GLN A 85 -5.34 -13.20 -10.86
#